data_AF-A0A936WAI4-F1
#
_entry.id   AF-A0A936WAI4-F1
#
_cell.length_a   1.000
_cell.length_b   1.000
_cell.length_c   1.000
_cell.angle_alpha   90.00
_cell.angle_beta   90.00
_cell.angle_gamma   90.00
#
_symmetry.space_group_name_H-M   'P 1'
#
loop_
_entity.id
_entity.type
_entity.pdbx_description
1 polymer ?
#
loop_
_entity_poly.entity_id
_entity_poly.type
_entity_poly.pdbx_seq_one_letter_code
_entity_poly.pdbx_strand_id
1 'polypeptide(L)'
;MVHTRKQHWQFLEEELRAQTETYKQKLDTKAVSLLRDREELFVAQFIALKDGELILKFSNTRGLPRQGEYLYGFTVPIELRDHRAWGDRTYGDLIKAKLNYSELVSIWQAPADDTAFSIAGFRGVELAFAQHLEGGEGVILLLGPNKPPFEYLVNLQTVVQNEGNERLVPVLDDDYREADWTPSLIDAKKSIPDFILAQLALEDTIIIQGPPGTGKTHVIAELCQRLCAEGKSVLVTALTNRALIEVAEKPALATMMTEQRIFKTKISVDERRLLKNLQPAVDVSPQPGNLILSTFHVSSGTAVQVAGEPPFDYVIVDEASQALLAMLGASKLLGRKNIWIGDVRQLPPVITMNADVVERRGTVTLVDGLRTLSACGSIPTFQLTETHRFAERSAHYTGLFYNDTLKSRVAKAGRSSYPEMPIETASISILQAGLLY
;
A
#
# COMPACT_ATOMS: atom_id res chain seq x y z
N MET A 1 -16.41 16.78 19.11
CA MET A 1 -15.38 16.01 18.39
C MET A 1 -14.84 14.97 19.36
N VAL A 2 -14.78 13.69 18.98
CA VAL A 2 -14.29 12.62 19.90
C VAL A 2 -12.77 12.68 20.08
N HIS A 3 -12.03 13.09 19.03
CA HIS A 3 -10.59 13.34 19.11
C HIS A 3 -10.24 14.71 18.56
N THR A 4 -9.59 15.54 19.37
CA THR A 4 -9.00 16.79 18.90
C THR A 4 -7.85 16.52 17.92
N ARG A 5 -7.56 17.47 17.02
CA ARG A 5 -6.37 17.43 16.14
C ARG A 5 -5.07 17.19 16.91
N LYS A 6 -4.94 17.77 18.11
CA LYS A 6 -3.82 17.52 19.01
C LYS A 6 -3.71 16.05 19.43
N GLN A 7 -4.80 15.40 19.81
CA GLN A 7 -4.81 13.98 20.17
C GLN A 7 -4.49 13.11 18.96
N HIS A 8 -5.00 13.46 17.78
CA HIS A 8 -4.67 12.76 16.54
C HIS A 8 -3.18 12.87 16.20
N TRP A 9 -2.60 14.07 16.31
CA TRP A 9 -1.17 14.28 16.12
C TRP A 9 -0.33 13.48 17.13
N GLN A 10 -0.74 13.45 18.40
CA GLN A 10 -0.07 12.67 19.45
C GLN A 10 -0.07 11.17 19.14
N PHE A 11 -1.17 10.62 18.63
CA PHE A 11 -1.22 9.24 18.17
C PHE A 11 -0.18 8.97 17.06
N LEU A 12 -0.11 9.84 16.05
CA LEU A 12 0.86 9.68 14.96
C LEU A 12 2.31 9.82 15.43
N GLU A 13 2.59 10.70 16.39
CA GLU A 13 3.92 10.85 17.01
C GLU A 13 4.36 9.59 17.77
N GLU A 14 3.42 8.94 18.46
CA GLU A 14 3.71 7.71 19.19
C GLU A 14 3.96 6.53 18.24
N GLU A 15 3.16 6.40 17.17
CA GLU A 15 3.41 5.41 16.13
C GLU A 15 4.75 5.66 15.41
N LEU A 16 5.07 6.93 15.13
CA LEU A 16 6.35 7.33 14.54
C LEU A 16 7.52 6.94 15.46
N ARG A 17 7.41 7.20 16.76
CA ARG A 17 8.43 6.81 17.73
C ARG A 17 8.58 5.29 17.80
N ALA A 18 7.47 4.55 17.83
CA ALA A 18 7.49 3.08 17.86
C ALA A 18 8.18 2.50 16.61
N GLN A 19 7.93 3.06 15.43
CA GLN A 19 8.57 2.64 14.17
C GLN A 19 10.07 2.98 14.11
N THR A 20 10.46 4.13 14.66
CA THR A 20 11.82 4.66 14.47
C THR A 20 12.81 4.24 15.56
N GLU A 21 12.35 3.88 16.76
CA GLU A 21 13.24 3.57 17.89
C GLU A 21 14.16 2.38 17.59
N THR A 22 13.60 1.26 17.12
CA THR A 22 14.38 0.08 16.72
C THR A 22 15.33 0.39 15.57
N TYR A 23 14.90 1.18 14.59
CA TYR A 23 15.75 1.55 13.46
C TYR A 23 16.90 2.47 13.88
N LYS A 24 16.66 3.41 14.80
CA LYS A 24 17.70 4.30 15.34
C LYS A 24 18.80 3.49 16.04
N GLN A 25 18.42 2.50 16.85
CA GLN A 25 19.40 1.58 17.47
C GLN A 25 20.25 0.86 16.41
N LYS A 26 19.65 0.45 15.29
CA LYS A 26 20.39 -0.16 14.18
C LYS A 26 21.36 0.83 13.52
N LEU A 27 20.96 2.08 13.30
CA LEU A 27 21.83 3.12 12.76
C LEU A 27 23.05 3.39 13.66
N ASP A 28 22.87 3.37 14.97
CA ASP A 28 23.93 3.63 15.95
C ASP A 28 24.82 2.39 16.22
N THR A 29 24.44 1.21 15.72
CA THR A 29 25.22 -0.02 15.88
C THR A 29 26.40 -0.07 14.91
N LYS A 30 27.57 -0.54 15.38
CA LYS A 30 28.76 -0.76 14.52
C LYS A 30 28.40 -1.66 13.34
N ALA A 31 28.74 -1.23 12.12
CA ALA A 31 28.40 -1.97 10.90
C ALA A 31 28.99 -3.39 10.90
N VAL A 32 30.20 -3.56 11.43
CA VAL A 32 30.85 -4.87 11.56
C VAL A 32 30.05 -5.81 12.48
N SER A 33 29.40 -5.29 13.52
CA SER A 33 28.58 -6.10 14.43
C SER A 33 27.27 -6.53 13.77
N LEU A 34 26.62 -5.63 13.00
CA LEU A 34 25.45 -6.02 12.21
C LEU A 34 25.78 -7.09 11.16
N LEU A 35 26.99 -7.05 10.61
CA LEU A 35 27.46 -7.99 9.59
C LEU A 35 27.87 -9.35 10.15
N ARG A 36 28.50 -9.40 11.33
CA ARG A 36 29.09 -10.62 11.88
C ARG A 36 28.27 -11.25 13.00
N ASP A 37 27.70 -10.44 13.87
CA ASP A 37 27.10 -10.93 15.11
C ASP A 37 25.58 -11.03 15.00
N ARG A 38 24.94 -10.09 14.28
CA ARG A 38 23.47 -10.02 14.16
C ARG A 38 22.90 -10.56 12.86
N GLU A 39 23.74 -10.75 11.84
CA GLU A 39 23.30 -11.15 10.48
C GLU A 39 22.18 -10.26 9.93
N GLU A 40 22.27 -8.95 10.18
CA GLU A 40 21.30 -7.95 9.69
C GLU A 40 21.87 -7.04 8.59
N LEU A 41 23.19 -7.07 8.39
CA LEU A 41 23.90 -6.38 7.31
C LEU A 41 24.66 -7.41 6.49
N PHE A 42 24.56 -7.32 5.17
CA PHE A 42 25.17 -8.26 4.25
C PHE A 42 26.06 -7.52 3.26
N VAL A 43 27.15 -8.18 2.87
CA VAL A 43 28.05 -7.71 1.81
C VAL A 43 27.93 -8.69 0.66
N ALA A 44 27.59 -8.19 -0.52
CA ALA A 44 27.36 -9.02 -1.69
C ALA A 44 28.04 -8.42 -2.91
N GLN A 45 28.40 -9.27 -3.86
CA GLN A 45 28.90 -8.86 -5.16
C GLN A 45 27.78 -8.92 -6.20
N PHE A 46 27.58 -7.85 -6.96
CA PHE A 46 26.67 -7.85 -8.10
C PHE A 46 27.16 -8.81 -9.18
N ILE A 47 26.29 -9.74 -9.57
CA ILE A 47 26.54 -10.63 -10.71
C ILE A 47 25.84 -10.07 -11.94
N ALA A 48 24.51 -9.95 -11.89
CA ALA A 48 23.72 -9.58 -13.06
C ALA A 48 22.33 -9.09 -12.64
N LEU A 49 21.68 -8.35 -13.53
CA LEU A 49 20.26 -8.07 -13.49
C LEU A 49 19.61 -8.92 -14.58
N LYS A 50 18.89 -9.97 -14.19
CA LYS A 50 18.29 -10.93 -15.13
C LYS A 50 16.84 -11.15 -14.78
N ASP A 51 15.99 -11.08 -15.80
CA ASP A 51 14.55 -11.33 -15.67
C ASP A 51 13.80 -10.46 -14.64
N GLY A 52 14.31 -9.24 -14.39
CA GLY A 52 13.77 -8.32 -13.38
C GLY A 52 14.29 -8.57 -11.97
N GLU A 53 15.21 -9.52 -11.81
CA GLU A 53 15.80 -9.91 -10.54
C GLU A 53 17.27 -9.48 -10.49
N LEU A 54 17.65 -8.84 -9.38
CA LEU A 54 19.03 -8.54 -9.05
C LEU A 54 19.67 -9.80 -8.45
N ILE A 55 20.69 -10.32 -9.12
CA ILE A 55 21.41 -11.52 -8.69
C ILE A 55 22.71 -11.09 -8.00
N LEU A 56 22.83 -11.48 -6.73
CA LEU A 56 23.97 -11.13 -5.89
C LEU A 56 24.67 -12.39 -5.39
N LYS A 57 26.00 -12.32 -5.30
CA LYS A 57 26.87 -13.38 -4.76
C LYS A 57 27.31 -13.04 -3.34
N PHE A 58 27.23 -14.02 -2.45
CA PHE A 58 27.56 -13.91 -1.04
C PHE A 58 28.61 -14.96 -0.68
N SER A 59 29.49 -14.64 0.28
CA SER A 59 30.41 -15.63 0.84
C SER A 59 29.68 -16.52 1.86
N ASN A 60 29.91 -17.83 1.79
CA ASN A 60 29.35 -18.81 2.73
C ASN A 60 29.98 -18.75 4.13
N THR A 61 30.92 -17.82 4.36
CA THR A 61 31.49 -17.55 5.69
C THR A 61 30.55 -16.77 6.60
N ARG A 62 29.36 -16.37 6.11
CA ARG A 62 28.36 -15.56 6.82
C ARG A 62 26.94 -15.98 6.43
N GLY A 63 25.96 -15.59 7.23
CA GLY A 63 24.54 -15.77 6.93
C GLY A 63 24.10 -15.10 5.62
N LEU A 64 22.99 -15.60 5.07
CA LEU A 64 22.34 -15.10 3.86
C LEU A 64 21.01 -14.42 4.20
N PRO A 65 20.59 -13.39 3.44
CA PRO A 65 19.26 -12.79 3.52
C PRO A 65 18.13 -13.80 3.40
N ARG A 66 17.25 -13.93 4.40
CA ARG A 66 16.17 -14.92 4.41
C ARG A 66 15.20 -14.70 3.25
N GLN A 67 14.61 -15.77 2.74
CA GLN A 67 13.57 -15.64 1.72
C GLN A 67 12.37 -14.85 2.27
N GLY A 68 11.90 -13.86 1.52
CA GLY A 68 10.85 -12.91 1.90
C GLY A 68 11.34 -11.72 2.74
N GLU A 69 12.63 -11.65 3.08
CA GLU A 69 13.19 -10.54 3.84
C GLU A 69 13.32 -9.28 2.99
N TYR A 70 12.84 -8.15 3.54
CA TYR A 70 12.99 -6.83 2.93
C TYR A 70 14.26 -6.15 3.43
N LEU A 71 15.10 -5.71 2.50
CA LEU A 71 16.41 -5.15 2.76
C LEU A 71 16.61 -3.83 2.02
N TYR A 72 17.39 -2.96 2.63
CA TYR A 72 17.88 -1.74 1.99
C TYR A 72 19.19 -2.06 1.28
N GLY A 73 19.13 -2.23 -0.04
CA GLY A 73 20.30 -2.50 -0.89
C GLY A 73 20.91 -1.19 -1.38
N PHE A 74 22.21 -0.99 -1.20
CA PHE A 74 22.88 0.25 -1.59
C PHE A 74 24.35 0.05 -1.98
N THR A 75 24.84 0.96 -2.82
CA THR A 75 26.25 1.04 -3.21
C THR A 75 26.99 2.04 -2.33
N VAL A 76 28.28 1.80 -2.12
CA VAL A 76 29.18 2.67 -1.34
C VAL A 76 30.45 3.02 -2.14
N PRO A 77 31.13 4.13 -1.80
CA PRO A 77 32.45 4.48 -2.32
C PRO A 77 33.45 3.33 -2.20
N ILE A 78 34.46 3.30 -3.07
CA ILE A 78 35.38 2.16 -3.20
C ILE A 78 36.12 1.86 -1.88
N GLU A 79 36.39 2.89 -1.09
CA GLU A 79 37.08 2.82 0.21
C GLU A 79 36.24 2.11 1.28
N LEU A 80 34.92 2.06 1.10
CA LEU A 80 33.97 1.44 2.03
C LEU A 80 33.49 0.07 1.57
N ARG A 81 33.93 -0.43 0.41
CA ARG A 81 33.54 -1.74 -0.11
C ARG A 81 34.20 -2.89 0.64
N ASP A 82 35.39 -2.68 1.22
CA ASP A 82 36.01 -3.66 2.10
C ASP A 82 35.54 -3.45 3.55
N HIS A 83 34.64 -4.33 3.99
CA HIS A 83 34.11 -4.33 5.34
C HIS A 83 35.17 -4.53 6.45
N ARG A 84 36.38 -5.01 6.11
CA ARG A 84 37.49 -5.11 7.07
C ARG A 84 38.05 -3.75 7.46
N ALA A 85 37.88 -2.74 6.61
CA ALA A 85 38.35 -1.38 6.82
C ALA A 85 37.32 -0.48 7.52
N TRP A 86 36.15 -1.01 7.90
CA TRP A 86 35.09 -0.19 8.51
C TRP A 86 35.44 0.33 9.91
N GLY A 87 36.29 -0.37 10.67
CA GLY A 87 36.66 0.05 12.03
C GLY A 87 35.43 0.29 12.92
N ASP A 88 35.33 1.48 13.50
CA ASP A 88 34.24 1.88 14.39
C ASP A 88 33.01 2.48 13.69
N ARG A 89 32.98 2.48 12.35
CA ARG A 89 31.84 3.02 11.59
C ARG A 89 30.55 2.31 11.95
N THR A 90 29.50 3.10 12.12
CA THR A 90 28.15 2.60 12.35
C THR A 90 27.44 2.29 11.03
N TYR A 91 26.32 1.59 11.10
CA TYR A 91 25.45 1.44 9.92
C TYR A 91 24.96 2.79 9.41
N GLY A 92 24.69 3.73 10.31
CA GLY A 92 24.33 5.11 9.96
C GLY A 92 25.42 5.82 9.15
N ASP A 93 26.69 5.58 9.44
CA ASP A 93 27.80 6.15 8.65
C ASP A 93 27.81 5.59 7.22
N LEU A 94 27.54 4.30 7.04
CA LEU A 94 27.43 3.67 5.72
C LEU A 94 26.22 4.20 4.94
N ILE A 95 25.08 4.39 5.61
CA ILE A 95 23.86 4.96 5.02
C ILE A 95 24.06 6.42 4.60
N LYS A 96 24.85 7.19 5.36
CA LYS A 96 25.23 8.57 4.98
C LYS A 96 26.18 8.59 3.77
N ALA A 97 27.06 7.59 3.66
CA ALA A 97 28.02 7.49 2.57
C ALA A 97 27.48 6.82 1.29
N LYS A 98 26.23 6.31 1.30
CA LYS A 98 25.66 5.60 0.14
C LYS A 98 25.65 6.48 -1.12
N LEU A 99 25.87 5.86 -2.27
CA LEU A 99 25.83 6.53 -3.58
C LEU A 99 24.46 6.38 -4.24
N ASN A 100 23.94 5.15 -4.29
CA ASN A 100 22.61 4.84 -4.82
C ASN A 100 22.00 3.68 -4.01
N TYR A 101 20.68 3.51 -4.06
CA TYR A 101 19.98 2.48 -3.30
C TYR A 101 18.70 2.00 -3.98
N SER A 102 18.20 0.85 -3.52
CA SER A 102 16.87 0.34 -3.78
C SER A 102 16.37 -0.43 -2.57
N GLU A 103 15.06 -0.41 -2.35
CA GLU A 103 14.42 -1.39 -1.47
C GLU A 103 14.34 -2.73 -2.21
N LEU A 104 14.74 -3.81 -1.56
CA LEU A 104 14.87 -5.13 -2.17
C LEU A 104 14.14 -6.17 -1.34
N VAL A 105 13.58 -7.18 -1.99
CA VAL A 105 13.05 -8.37 -1.31
C VAL A 105 13.78 -9.62 -1.79
N SER A 106 14.30 -10.42 -0.87
CA SER A 106 14.96 -11.69 -1.17
C SER A 106 13.92 -12.73 -1.61
N ILE A 107 14.07 -13.32 -2.81
CA ILE A 107 13.07 -14.23 -3.40
C ILE A 107 13.52 -15.68 -3.37
N TRP A 108 14.80 -15.94 -3.62
CA TRP A 108 15.36 -17.29 -3.64
C TRP A 108 16.85 -17.25 -3.33
N GLN A 109 17.37 -18.40 -2.92
CA GLN A 109 18.79 -18.63 -2.67
C GLN A 109 19.21 -19.93 -3.35
N ALA A 110 20.45 -20.00 -3.84
CA ALA A 110 21.03 -21.20 -4.43
C ALA A 110 22.54 -21.27 -4.17
N PRO A 111 23.15 -22.47 -4.17
CA PRO A 111 24.62 -22.58 -4.20
C PRO A 111 25.18 -21.96 -5.48
N ALA A 112 26.35 -21.34 -5.39
CA ALA A 112 27.10 -20.91 -6.57
C ALA A 112 27.95 -22.07 -7.13
N ASP A 113 28.50 -21.90 -8.33
CA ASP A 113 29.45 -22.87 -8.93
C ASP A 113 30.71 -23.05 -8.05
N ASP A 114 31.16 -21.96 -7.42
CA ASP A 114 32.20 -21.99 -6.39
C ASP A 114 31.56 -22.27 -5.02
N THR A 115 31.97 -23.39 -4.40
CA THR A 115 31.42 -23.87 -3.13
C THR A 115 31.67 -22.94 -1.94
N ALA A 116 32.59 -21.98 -2.08
CA ALA A 116 32.80 -20.92 -1.08
C ALA A 116 31.71 -19.83 -1.10
N PHE A 117 30.81 -19.86 -2.10
CA PHE A 117 29.81 -18.83 -2.32
C PHE A 117 28.39 -19.39 -2.52
N SER A 118 27.43 -18.50 -2.30
CA SER A 118 26.01 -18.69 -2.62
C SER A 118 25.52 -17.49 -3.41
N ILE A 119 24.44 -17.69 -4.15
CA ILE A 119 23.74 -16.64 -4.89
C ILE A 119 22.33 -16.47 -4.35
N ALA A 120 21.83 -15.23 -4.40
CA ALA A 120 20.42 -14.94 -4.09
C ALA A 120 19.86 -13.94 -5.10
N GLY A 121 18.58 -14.12 -5.41
CA GLY A 121 17.82 -13.24 -6.31
C GLY A 121 16.92 -12.30 -5.53
N PHE A 122 16.89 -11.03 -5.96
CA PHE A 122 16.12 -9.97 -5.32
C PHE A 122 15.19 -9.27 -6.31
N ARG A 123 13.99 -8.90 -5.87
CA ARG A 123 13.03 -8.06 -6.63
C ARG A 123 12.84 -6.69 -5.98
N GLY A 124 12.10 -5.80 -6.65
CA GLY A 124 11.87 -4.43 -6.18
C GLY A 124 12.97 -3.44 -6.60
N VAL A 125 13.88 -3.87 -7.48
CA VAL A 125 15.00 -3.06 -7.97
C VAL A 125 14.45 -1.84 -8.70
N GLU A 126 14.58 -0.64 -8.13
CA GLU A 126 14.15 0.60 -8.78
C GLU A 126 14.93 0.83 -10.09
N LEU A 127 14.26 1.37 -11.12
CA LEU A 127 14.88 1.59 -12.44
C LEU A 127 16.18 2.41 -12.37
N ALA A 128 16.21 3.47 -11.55
CA ALA A 128 17.39 4.32 -11.39
C ALA A 128 18.56 3.57 -10.72
N PHE A 129 18.27 2.64 -9.80
CA PHE A 129 19.28 1.80 -9.17
C PHE A 129 19.81 0.75 -10.14
N ALA A 130 18.92 0.13 -10.92
CA ALA A 130 19.31 -0.79 -11.99
C ALA A 130 20.25 -0.14 -13.00
N GLN A 131 19.91 1.07 -13.48
CA GLN A 131 20.76 1.86 -14.38
C GLN A 131 22.13 2.18 -13.76
N HIS A 132 22.19 2.43 -12.45
CA HIS A 132 23.45 2.66 -11.76
C HIS A 132 24.34 1.41 -11.68
N LEU A 133 23.77 0.21 -11.73
CA LEU A 133 24.49 -1.06 -11.71
C LEU A 133 24.88 -1.56 -13.12
N GLU A 134 24.32 -0.99 -14.20
CA GLU A 134 24.62 -1.39 -15.57
C GLU A 134 26.13 -1.27 -15.87
N GLY A 135 26.72 -2.35 -16.39
CA GLY A 135 28.16 -2.43 -16.67
C GLY A 135 29.06 -2.53 -15.41
N GLY A 136 28.47 -2.59 -14.22
CA GLY A 136 29.16 -2.66 -12.93
C GLY A 136 29.36 -4.08 -12.39
N GLU A 137 29.47 -5.10 -13.25
CA GLU A 137 29.70 -6.48 -12.79
C GLU A 137 30.88 -6.54 -11.81
N GLY A 138 30.66 -7.22 -10.68
CA GLY A 138 31.67 -7.30 -9.62
C GLY A 138 31.64 -6.15 -8.60
N VAL A 139 30.81 -5.12 -8.78
CA VAL A 139 30.58 -4.07 -7.77
C VAL A 139 30.09 -4.70 -6.46
N ILE A 140 30.59 -4.19 -5.34
CA ILE A 140 30.18 -4.60 -4.01
C ILE A 140 29.01 -3.75 -3.55
N LEU A 141 27.97 -4.42 -3.06
CA LEU A 141 26.75 -3.86 -2.51
C LEU A 141 26.63 -4.25 -1.04
N LEU A 142 25.98 -3.37 -0.30
CA LEU A 142 25.57 -3.63 1.07
C LEU A 142 24.05 -3.80 1.09
N LEU A 143 23.57 -4.79 1.84
CA LEU A 143 22.14 -4.98 2.10
C LEU A 143 21.93 -4.92 3.60
N GLY A 144 21.21 -3.92 4.09
CA GLY A 144 20.99 -3.72 5.51
C GLY A 144 19.53 -3.60 5.90
N PRO A 145 19.25 -3.30 7.18
CA PRO A 145 17.91 -3.10 7.68
C PRO A 145 17.14 -2.03 6.89
N ASN A 146 15.88 -2.31 6.55
CA ASN A 146 15.08 -1.38 5.77
C ASN A 146 14.76 -0.09 6.54
N LYS A 147 14.72 1.04 5.83
CA LYS A 147 14.33 2.34 6.40
C LYS A 147 12.81 2.29 6.64
N PRO A 148 12.32 2.46 7.89
CA PRO A 148 10.89 2.55 8.13
C PRO A 148 10.31 3.78 7.41
N PRO A 149 9.04 3.75 6.99
CA PRO A 149 8.42 4.81 6.22
C PRO A 149 8.05 6.04 7.07
N PHE A 150 8.98 6.56 7.88
CA PHE A 150 8.68 7.63 8.84
C PHE A 150 8.18 8.93 8.18
N GLU A 151 8.60 9.22 6.94
CA GLU A 151 8.13 10.39 6.18
C GLU A 151 6.62 10.36 5.98
N TYR A 152 6.02 9.18 5.81
CA TYR A 152 4.57 9.03 5.70
C TYR A 152 3.87 9.54 6.96
N LEU A 153 4.30 9.10 8.15
CA LEU A 153 3.70 9.55 9.41
C LEU A 153 3.93 11.05 9.66
N VAL A 154 5.10 11.58 9.33
CA VAL A 154 5.40 13.03 9.41
C VAL A 154 4.50 13.83 8.46
N ASN A 155 4.24 13.32 7.26
CA ASN A 155 3.31 13.95 6.34
C ASN A 155 1.89 13.95 6.92
N LEU A 156 1.44 12.81 7.47
CA LEU A 156 0.12 12.72 8.11
C LEU A 156 -0.01 13.66 9.32
N GLN A 157 1.04 13.81 10.12
CA GLN A 157 1.09 14.80 11.20
C GLN A 157 0.86 16.22 10.67
N THR A 158 1.52 16.56 9.57
CA THR A 158 1.38 17.87 8.90
C THR A 158 -0.05 18.07 8.37
N VAL A 159 -0.68 17.02 7.81
CA VAL A 159 -2.09 17.05 7.39
C VAL A 159 -3.00 17.33 8.59
N VAL A 160 -2.80 16.62 9.70
CA VAL A 160 -3.61 16.77 10.92
C VAL A 160 -3.49 18.18 11.50
N GLN A 161 -2.32 18.80 11.43
CA GLN A 161 -2.06 20.17 11.89
C GLN A 161 -2.64 21.27 10.99
N ASN A 162 -3.14 20.93 9.79
CA ASN A 162 -3.74 21.89 8.88
C ASN A 162 -5.18 22.25 9.29
N GLU A 163 -5.33 22.90 10.46
CA GLU A 163 -6.62 23.24 11.07
C GLU A 163 -7.44 24.26 10.26
N GLY A 164 -6.79 25.03 9.37
CA GLY A 164 -7.44 26.04 8.55
C GLY A 164 -8.10 25.51 7.27
N ASN A 165 -7.98 24.22 6.96
CA ASN A 165 -8.46 23.66 5.71
C ASN A 165 -9.82 22.97 5.87
N GLU A 166 -10.87 23.63 5.38
CA GLU A 166 -12.26 23.14 5.44
C GLU A 166 -12.47 21.76 4.79
N ARG A 167 -11.59 21.35 3.86
CA ARG A 167 -11.69 20.02 3.21
C ARG A 167 -11.38 18.86 4.15
N LEU A 168 -10.66 19.14 5.23
CA LEU A 168 -10.28 18.15 6.24
C LEU A 168 -11.36 17.97 7.31
N VAL A 169 -12.24 18.95 7.49
CA VAL A 169 -13.27 18.96 8.55
C VAL A 169 -14.17 17.72 8.48
N PRO A 170 -14.71 17.30 7.32
CA PRO A 170 -15.58 16.12 7.24
C PRO A 170 -14.90 14.79 7.60
N VAL A 171 -13.57 14.78 7.70
CA VAL A 171 -12.77 13.56 7.91
C VAL A 171 -12.10 13.54 9.26
N LEU A 172 -11.54 14.67 9.69
CA LEU A 172 -10.65 14.75 10.84
C LEU A 172 -11.27 15.45 12.04
N ASP A 173 -12.40 16.14 11.87
CA ASP A 173 -13.07 16.94 12.90
C ASP A 173 -14.48 16.44 13.25
N ASP A 174 -14.85 15.23 12.80
CA ASP A 174 -16.16 14.64 13.09
C ASP A 174 -16.26 14.14 14.54
N ASP A 175 -17.49 13.96 15.01
CA ASP A 175 -17.81 13.40 16.32
C ASP A 175 -17.72 11.88 16.34
N TYR A 176 -17.46 11.24 15.21
CA TYR A 176 -17.32 9.80 15.02
C TYR A 176 -18.35 8.93 15.76
N ARG A 177 -19.58 9.42 15.90
CA ARG A 177 -20.65 8.68 16.60
C ARG A 177 -21.16 7.61 15.64
N GLU A 178 -21.13 6.36 16.09
CA GLU A 178 -21.75 5.27 15.33
C GLU A 178 -23.24 5.60 15.11
N ALA A 179 -23.63 5.59 13.84
CA ALA A 179 -25.01 5.71 13.42
C ALA A 179 -25.59 4.32 13.19
N ASP A 180 -26.87 4.13 13.47
CA ASP A 180 -27.61 2.93 13.05
C ASP A 180 -27.89 3.02 11.55
N TRP A 181 -26.84 2.78 10.76
CA TRP A 181 -26.83 2.92 9.31
C TRP A 181 -26.20 1.70 8.64
N THR A 182 -26.67 1.36 7.45
CA THR A 182 -26.13 0.28 6.63
C THR A 182 -25.82 0.79 5.22
N PRO A 183 -24.71 0.34 4.59
CA PRO A 183 -24.38 0.75 3.23
C PRO A 183 -25.53 0.56 2.24
N SER A 184 -25.75 1.54 1.37
CA SER A 184 -26.71 1.41 0.27
C SER A 184 -26.20 0.39 -0.76
N LEU A 185 -27.00 -0.62 -1.07
CA LEU A 185 -26.59 -1.67 -2.01
C LEU A 185 -26.59 -1.14 -3.45
N ILE A 186 -25.49 -1.36 -4.16
CA ILE A 186 -25.39 -1.02 -5.58
C ILE A 186 -26.10 -2.09 -6.39
N ASP A 187 -27.08 -1.69 -7.20
CA ASP A 187 -27.77 -2.58 -8.14
C ASP A 187 -26.80 -3.05 -9.23
N ALA A 188 -26.31 -4.28 -9.09
CA ALA A 188 -25.37 -4.89 -10.02
C ALA A 188 -25.94 -5.14 -11.43
N LYS A 189 -27.25 -4.94 -11.66
CA LYS A 189 -27.82 -4.94 -13.02
C LYS A 189 -27.50 -3.65 -13.78
N LYS A 190 -27.15 -2.58 -13.09
CA LYS A 190 -26.74 -1.30 -13.67
C LYS A 190 -25.22 -1.26 -13.77
N SER A 191 -24.70 -0.38 -14.64
CA SER A 191 -23.26 -0.14 -14.69
C SER A 191 -22.80 0.49 -13.37
N ILE A 192 -21.95 -0.23 -12.64
CA ILE A 192 -21.37 0.23 -11.37
C ILE A 192 -20.54 1.53 -11.58
N PRO A 193 -19.69 1.65 -12.62
CA PRO A 193 -19.03 2.92 -12.91
C PRO A 193 -19.99 4.09 -13.12
N ASP A 194 -21.07 3.90 -13.90
CA ASP A 194 -22.04 4.98 -14.15
C ASP A 194 -22.77 5.39 -12.88
N PHE A 195 -23.11 4.42 -12.02
CA PHE A 195 -23.67 4.71 -10.70
C PHE A 195 -22.72 5.56 -9.86
N ILE A 196 -21.44 5.17 -9.77
CA ILE A 196 -20.42 5.89 -9.00
C ILE A 196 -20.24 7.31 -9.54
N LEU A 197 -20.12 7.48 -10.86
CA LEU A 197 -19.99 8.80 -11.48
C LEU A 197 -21.22 9.70 -11.23
N ALA A 198 -22.43 9.12 -11.25
CA ALA A 198 -23.65 9.84 -10.90
C ALA A 198 -23.67 10.29 -9.42
N GLN A 199 -23.18 9.47 -8.50
CA GLN A 199 -23.06 9.88 -7.08
C GLN A 199 -22.02 11.00 -6.91
N LEU A 200 -20.89 10.93 -7.61
CA LEU A 200 -19.85 11.96 -7.57
C LEU A 200 -20.26 13.28 -8.24
N ALA A 201 -21.34 13.30 -9.01
CA ALA A 201 -21.95 14.55 -9.48
C ALA A 201 -22.66 15.32 -8.35
N LEU A 202 -23.12 14.60 -7.32
CA LEU A 202 -23.81 15.16 -6.15
C LEU A 202 -22.87 15.40 -4.98
N GLU A 203 -21.88 14.52 -4.83
CA GLU A 203 -21.03 14.44 -3.64
C GLU A 203 -19.55 14.58 -4.00
N ASP A 204 -18.76 15.15 -3.10
CA ASP A 204 -17.31 15.28 -3.30
C ASP A 204 -16.55 14.02 -2.86
N THR A 205 -17.18 13.16 -2.07
CA THR A 205 -16.55 11.95 -1.53
C THR A 205 -17.59 10.86 -1.32
N ILE A 206 -17.24 9.64 -1.72
CA ILE A 206 -18.05 8.45 -1.46
C ILE A 206 -17.17 7.30 -0.98
N ILE A 207 -17.78 6.38 -0.22
CA ILE A 207 -17.17 5.11 0.18
C ILE A 207 -17.80 3.98 -0.61
N ILE A 208 -16.96 3.11 -1.16
CA ILE A 208 -17.37 1.86 -1.82
C ILE A 208 -16.87 0.67 -0.97
N GLN A 209 -17.79 0.05 -0.24
CA GLN A 209 -17.58 -1.20 0.45
C GLN A 209 -17.60 -2.34 -0.56
N GLY A 210 -16.45 -3.00 -0.74
CA GLY A 210 -16.29 -4.08 -1.71
C GLY A 210 -15.90 -5.40 -1.06
N PRO A 211 -16.89 -6.24 -0.70
CA PRO A 211 -16.67 -7.59 -0.20
C PRO A 211 -15.73 -8.44 -1.08
N PRO A 212 -15.17 -9.56 -0.59
CA PRO A 212 -14.19 -10.32 -1.34
C PRO A 212 -14.75 -10.88 -2.67
N GLY A 213 -14.00 -10.67 -3.75
CA GLY A 213 -14.36 -11.15 -5.08
C GLY A 213 -15.40 -10.32 -5.83
N THR A 214 -15.79 -9.15 -5.30
CA THR A 214 -16.75 -8.24 -5.94
C THR A 214 -16.18 -7.37 -7.07
N GLY A 215 -14.89 -7.51 -7.37
CA GLY A 215 -14.28 -6.84 -8.50
C GLY A 215 -13.89 -5.37 -8.27
N LYS A 216 -13.64 -4.94 -7.01
CA LYS A 216 -13.14 -3.59 -6.65
C LYS A 216 -12.14 -3.04 -7.68
N THR A 217 -11.04 -3.76 -7.90
CA THR A 217 -9.97 -3.39 -8.82
C THR A 217 -10.43 -3.25 -10.29
N HIS A 218 -11.42 -4.05 -10.72
CA HIS A 218 -12.01 -3.91 -12.07
C HIS A 218 -12.82 -2.62 -12.17
N VAL A 219 -13.62 -2.31 -11.15
CA VAL A 219 -14.40 -1.06 -11.08
C VAL A 219 -13.47 0.16 -11.10
N ILE A 220 -12.37 0.14 -10.34
CA ILE A 220 -11.36 1.20 -10.34
C ILE A 220 -10.79 1.41 -11.74
N ALA A 221 -10.39 0.33 -12.42
CA ALA A 221 -9.81 0.41 -13.75
C ALA A 221 -10.79 0.96 -14.80
N GLU A 222 -12.06 0.54 -14.75
CA GLU A 222 -13.12 1.07 -15.63
C GLU A 222 -13.39 2.56 -15.36
N LEU A 223 -13.44 2.98 -14.09
CA LEU A 223 -13.57 4.39 -13.73
C LEU A 223 -12.41 5.22 -14.26
N CYS A 224 -11.17 4.75 -14.07
CA CYS A 224 -9.98 5.42 -14.56
C CYS A 224 -10.01 5.60 -16.08
N GLN A 225 -10.39 4.55 -16.82
CA GLN A 225 -10.49 4.61 -18.28
C GLN A 225 -11.50 5.66 -18.74
N ARG A 226 -12.71 5.69 -18.15
CA ARG A 226 -13.76 6.66 -18.52
C ARG A 226 -13.35 8.09 -18.19
N LEU A 227 -12.89 8.33 -16.97
CA LEU A 227 -12.46 9.65 -16.49
C LEU A 227 -11.30 10.20 -17.33
N CYS A 228 -10.29 9.36 -17.64
CA CYS A 228 -9.17 9.78 -18.48
C CYS A 228 -9.59 10.00 -19.94
N ALA A 229 -10.58 9.27 -20.45
CA ALA A 229 -11.14 9.52 -21.78
C ALA A 229 -11.85 10.89 -21.87
N GLU A 230 -12.41 11.37 -20.77
CA GLU A 230 -12.97 12.73 -20.63
C GLU A 230 -11.92 13.81 -20.37
N GLY A 231 -10.63 13.47 -20.41
CA GLY A 231 -9.54 14.41 -20.16
C GLY A 231 -9.33 14.78 -18.69
N LYS A 232 -9.96 14.06 -17.75
CA LYS A 232 -9.76 14.28 -16.31
C LYS A 232 -8.38 13.81 -15.85
N SER A 233 -7.85 14.48 -14.84
CA SER A 233 -6.65 14.03 -14.13
C SER A 233 -7.04 13.07 -13.00
N VAL A 234 -6.46 11.85 -13.01
CA VAL A 234 -6.82 10.78 -12.07
C VAL A 234 -5.59 10.28 -11.33
N LEU A 235 -5.68 10.22 -10.00
CA LEU A 235 -4.71 9.55 -9.12
C LEU A 235 -5.36 8.32 -8.50
N VAL A 236 -4.75 7.15 -8.66
CA VAL A 236 -5.04 5.99 -7.82
C VAL A 236 -3.93 5.84 -6.80
N THR A 237 -4.30 5.75 -5.54
CA THR A 237 -3.36 5.57 -4.43
C THR A 237 -3.73 4.38 -3.55
N ALA A 238 -2.73 3.66 -3.07
CA ALA A 238 -2.89 2.45 -2.26
C ALA A 238 -1.71 2.30 -1.29
N LEU A 239 -1.83 1.47 -0.26
CA LEU A 239 -0.71 1.23 0.67
C LEU A 239 0.47 0.54 -0.03
N THR A 240 0.18 -0.43 -0.90
CA THR A 240 1.19 -1.31 -1.51
C THR A 240 1.33 -1.08 -3.02
N ASN A 241 2.54 -1.27 -3.53
CA ASN A 241 2.80 -1.27 -4.97
C ASN A 241 1.98 -2.35 -5.70
N ARG A 242 1.79 -3.51 -5.07
CA ARG A 242 1.03 -4.62 -5.64
C ARG A 242 -0.40 -4.22 -5.99
N ALA A 243 -1.12 -3.53 -5.10
CA ALA A 243 -2.48 -3.08 -5.39
C ALA A 243 -2.53 -2.17 -6.64
N LEU A 244 -1.57 -1.24 -6.77
CA LEU A 244 -1.47 -0.35 -7.93
C LEU A 244 -1.20 -1.11 -9.24
N ILE A 245 -0.32 -2.13 -9.19
CA ILE A 245 -0.02 -2.97 -10.36
C ILE A 245 -1.23 -3.82 -10.75
N GLU A 246 -1.96 -4.37 -9.77
CA GLU A 246 -3.19 -5.13 -10.03
C GLU A 246 -4.28 -4.28 -10.69
N VAL A 247 -4.35 -2.97 -10.41
CA VAL A 247 -5.18 -2.00 -11.16
C VAL A 247 -4.66 -1.84 -12.59
N ALA A 248 -3.36 -1.55 -12.76
CA ALA A 248 -2.75 -1.29 -14.06
C ALA A 248 -2.83 -2.47 -15.04
N GLU A 249 -2.88 -3.71 -14.53
CA GLU A 249 -3.02 -4.94 -15.30
C GLU A 249 -4.44 -5.17 -15.85
N LYS A 250 -5.44 -4.40 -15.39
CA LYS A 250 -6.83 -4.68 -15.78
C LYS A 250 -7.07 -4.41 -17.27
N PRO A 251 -7.87 -5.27 -17.95
CA PRO A 251 -8.16 -5.11 -19.37
C PRO A 251 -8.73 -3.74 -19.76
N ALA A 252 -9.52 -3.11 -18.87
CA ALA A 252 -10.05 -1.77 -19.10
C ALA A 252 -8.96 -0.71 -19.36
N LEU A 253 -7.75 -0.92 -18.81
CA LEU A 253 -6.62 -0.02 -18.98
C LEU A 253 -5.66 -0.44 -20.10
N ALA A 254 -5.92 -1.53 -20.83
CA ALA A 254 -5.02 -2.04 -21.86
C ALA A 254 -4.77 -1.04 -23.01
N THR A 255 -5.81 -0.31 -23.43
CA THR A 255 -5.68 0.73 -24.46
C THR A 255 -4.80 1.88 -23.95
N MET A 256 -5.08 2.41 -22.76
CA MET A 256 -4.27 3.46 -22.13
C MET A 256 -2.82 3.03 -21.89
N MET A 257 -2.61 1.76 -21.52
CA MET A 257 -1.28 1.16 -21.39
C MET A 257 -0.55 1.17 -22.73
N THR A 258 -1.23 0.78 -23.82
CA THR A 258 -0.65 0.81 -25.17
C THR A 258 -0.31 2.23 -25.62
N GLU A 259 -1.16 3.20 -25.28
CA GLU A 259 -0.99 4.63 -25.54
C GLU A 259 0.01 5.31 -24.59
N GLN A 260 0.62 4.59 -23.65
CA GLN A 260 1.59 5.13 -22.67
C GLN A 260 1.01 6.24 -21.76
N ARG A 261 -0.28 6.14 -21.42
CA ARG A 261 -1.03 7.13 -20.61
C ARG A 261 -1.18 6.76 -19.13
N ILE A 262 -0.43 5.76 -18.68
CA ILE A 262 -0.44 5.29 -17.29
C ILE A 262 0.96 5.48 -16.72
N PHE A 263 1.04 6.26 -15.65
CA PHE A 263 2.29 6.62 -15.00
C PHE A 263 2.31 6.07 -13.57
N LYS A 264 3.47 5.65 -13.09
CA LYS A 264 3.65 5.19 -11.70
C LYS A 264 4.90 5.79 -11.08
N THR A 265 4.82 6.24 -9.83
CA THR A 265 5.99 6.65 -9.05
C THR A 265 6.78 5.43 -8.58
N LYS A 266 8.11 5.52 -8.51
CA LYS A 266 9.01 4.45 -8.02
C LYS A 266 8.72 3.09 -8.68
N ILE A 267 8.97 3.00 -9.98
CA ILE A 267 8.81 1.76 -10.75
C ILE A 267 10.03 0.86 -10.55
N SER A 268 9.77 -0.41 -10.28
CA SER A 268 10.81 -1.45 -10.26
C SER A 268 10.99 -2.11 -11.63
N VAL A 269 12.16 -2.72 -11.85
CA VAL A 269 12.48 -3.43 -13.11
C VAL A 269 11.48 -4.56 -13.38
N ASP A 270 11.07 -5.31 -12.34
CA ASP A 270 10.11 -6.39 -12.48
C ASP A 270 8.70 -5.88 -12.85
N GLU A 271 8.25 -4.78 -12.28
CA GLU A 271 7.00 -4.11 -12.69
C GLU A 271 7.07 -3.61 -14.14
N ARG A 272 8.16 -2.95 -14.56
CA ARG A 272 8.32 -2.48 -15.94
C ARG A 272 8.41 -3.63 -16.94
N ARG A 273 8.96 -4.78 -16.53
CA ARG A 273 8.95 -5.99 -17.37
C ARG A 273 7.54 -6.55 -17.54
N LEU A 274 6.77 -6.59 -16.45
CA LEU A 274 5.39 -7.05 -16.45
C LEU A 274 4.48 -6.13 -17.27
N LEU A 275 4.66 -4.82 -17.13
CA LEU A 275 3.91 -3.77 -17.80
C LEU A 275 4.85 -2.88 -18.63
N LYS A 276 5.24 -3.36 -19.81
CA LYS A 276 6.27 -2.75 -20.69
C LYS A 276 6.08 -1.26 -20.99
N ASN A 277 4.83 -0.81 -21.03
CA ASN A 277 4.49 0.57 -21.39
C ASN A 277 4.11 1.46 -20.19
N LEU A 278 4.27 0.97 -18.94
CA LEU A 278 3.96 1.72 -17.72
C LEU A 278 4.99 2.83 -17.47
N GLN A 279 4.62 4.09 -17.68
CA GLN A 279 5.57 5.21 -17.69
C GLN A 279 6.04 5.60 -16.27
N PRO A 280 7.31 5.97 -16.08
CA PRO A 280 7.76 6.51 -14.80
C PRO A 280 7.18 7.90 -14.56
N ALA A 281 6.65 8.13 -13.36
CA ALA A 281 6.32 9.46 -12.85
C ALA A 281 7.46 9.97 -11.96
N VAL A 282 7.90 11.20 -12.18
CA VAL A 282 8.91 11.88 -11.33
C VAL A 282 8.30 12.25 -9.98
N ASP A 283 7.08 12.77 -10.00
CA ASP A 283 6.29 13.19 -8.85
C ASP A 283 4.81 12.82 -9.03
N VAL A 284 3.98 13.09 -8.01
CA VAL A 284 2.53 12.88 -8.08
C VAL A 284 1.88 14.16 -8.62
N SER A 285 2.06 14.41 -9.91
CA SER A 285 1.50 15.59 -10.59
C SER A 285 0.25 15.26 -11.40
N PRO A 286 -0.75 16.16 -11.44
CA PRO A 286 -1.95 15.96 -12.24
C PRO A 286 -1.63 16.04 -13.73
N GLN A 287 -2.10 15.04 -14.47
CA GLN A 287 -1.94 14.97 -15.92
C GLN A 287 -3.31 14.76 -16.56
N PRO A 288 -3.92 15.79 -17.18
CA PRO A 288 -5.21 15.66 -17.84
C PRO A 288 -5.23 14.52 -18.86
N GLY A 289 -6.20 13.61 -18.72
CA GLY A 289 -6.35 12.44 -19.58
C GLY A 289 -5.39 11.29 -19.29
N ASN A 290 -4.57 11.38 -18.24
CA ASN A 290 -3.65 10.32 -17.85
C ASN A 290 -3.93 9.85 -16.43
N LEU A 291 -3.52 8.61 -16.16
CA LEU A 291 -3.63 7.96 -14.87
C LEU A 291 -2.28 7.99 -14.16
N ILE A 292 -2.26 8.51 -12.92
CA ILE A 292 -1.11 8.44 -12.02
C ILE A 292 -1.37 7.37 -10.95
N LEU A 293 -0.39 6.49 -10.73
CA LEU A 293 -0.39 5.46 -9.69
C LEU A 293 0.70 5.77 -8.67
N SER A 294 0.33 5.93 -7.40
CA SER A 294 1.32 6.25 -6.36
C SER A 294 0.92 5.70 -4.99
N THR A 295 1.87 5.22 -4.20
CA THR A 295 1.55 4.67 -2.87
C THR A 295 1.21 5.76 -1.86
N PHE A 296 0.54 5.42 -0.76
CA PHE A 296 0.26 6.36 0.36
C PHE A 296 1.52 7.08 0.84
N HIS A 297 2.64 6.36 0.88
CA HIS A 297 3.95 6.87 1.27
C HIS A 297 4.41 8.07 0.42
N VAL A 298 4.18 8.01 -0.90
CA VAL A 298 4.62 9.06 -1.82
C VAL A 298 3.54 10.13 -1.98
N SER A 299 2.26 9.73 -2.10
CA SER A 299 1.14 10.66 -2.28
C SER A 299 0.91 11.56 -1.07
N SER A 300 1.13 11.06 0.16
CA SER A 300 1.08 11.89 1.38
C SER A 300 2.07 13.06 1.36
N GLY A 301 3.26 12.87 0.78
CA GLY A 301 4.26 13.93 0.63
C GLY A 301 3.84 15.02 -0.34
N THR A 302 3.05 14.67 -1.35
CA THR A 302 2.42 15.65 -2.25
C THR A 302 1.26 16.37 -1.56
N ALA A 303 0.45 15.65 -0.77
CA ALA A 303 -0.69 16.23 -0.07
C ALA A 303 -0.30 17.40 0.85
N VAL A 304 0.82 17.29 1.56
CA VAL A 304 1.32 18.35 2.47
C VAL A 304 1.90 19.55 1.75
N GLN A 305 2.16 19.45 0.44
CA GLN A 305 2.64 20.56 -0.39
C GLN A 305 1.49 21.34 -1.05
N VAL A 306 0.24 20.84 -0.97
CA VAL A 306 -0.91 21.50 -1.56
C VAL A 306 -1.30 22.72 -0.71
N ALA A 307 -1.11 23.91 -1.27
CA ALA A 307 -1.45 25.18 -0.62
C ALA A 307 -2.84 25.73 -1.00
N GLY A 308 -3.56 25.09 -1.94
CA GLY A 308 -4.81 25.61 -2.50
C GLY A 308 -5.79 24.52 -2.89
N GLU A 309 -6.43 24.69 -4.05
CA GLU A 309 -7.38 23.70 -4.57
C GLU A 309 -6.73 22.34 -4.86
N PRO A 310 -7.44 21.23 -4.65
CA PRO A 310 -6.92 19.91 -4.95
C PRO A 310 -6.48 19.80 -6.42
N PRO A 311 -5.25 19.30 -6.66
CA PRO A 311 -4.65 19.28 -8.00
C PRO A 311 -5.30 18.26 -8.95
N PHE A 312 -5.82 17.14 -8.44
CA PHE A 312 -6.45 16.11 -9.25
C PHE A 312 -7.97 16.31 -9.29
N ASP A 313 -8.57 16.05 -10.46
CA ASP A 313 -10.03 16.00 -10.58
C ASP A 313 -10.59 14.84 -9.75
N TYR A 314 -9.92 13.67 -9.81
CA TYR A 314 -10.32 12.47 -9.09
C TYR A 314 -9.14 11.81 -8.37
N VAL A 315 -9.36 11.45 -7.10
CA VAL A 315 -8.48 10.56 -6.33
C VAL A 315 -9.26 9.32 -5.94
N ILE A 316 -8.70 8.15 -6.26
CA ILE A 316 -9.23 6.85 -5.86
C ILE A 316 -8.25 6.22 -4.87
N VAL A 317 -8.73 5.95 -3.65
CA VAL A 317 -7.96 5.25 -2.62
C VAL A 317 -8.35 3.78 -2.66
N ASP A 318 -7.49 2.92 -3.22
CA ASP A 318 -7.66 1.47 -3.22
C ASP A 318 -7.17 0.86 -1.91
N GLU A 319 -7.79 -0.25 -1.50
CA GLU A 319 -7.61 -0.87 -0.19
C GLU A 319 -7.69 0.16 0.95
N ALA A 320 -8.66 1.07 0.87
CA ALA A 320 -8.83 2.18 1.82
C ALA A 320 -9.05 1.73 3.28
N SER A 321 -9.43 0.46 3.51
CA SER A 321 -9.51 -0.12 4.86
C SER A 321 -8.14 -0.27 5.53
N GLN A 322 -7.04 -0.15 4.77
CA GLN A 322 -5.68 -0.13 5.30
C GLN A 322 -5.12 1.30 5.48
N ALA A 323 -5.95 2.33 5.28
CA ALA A 323 -5.57 3.72 5.49
C ALA A 323 -5.87 4.18 6.92
N LEU A 324 -4.91 4.87 7.54
CA LEU A 324 -5.15 5.66 8.75
C LEU A 324 -6.13 6.79 8.44
N LEU A 325 -6.86 7.27 9.45
CA LEU A 325 -7.83 8.37 9.27
C LEU A 325 -7.16 9.61 8.64
N ALA A 326 -5.96 9.96 9.09
CA ALA A 326 -5.18 11.06 8.52
C ALA A 326 -4.83 10.87 7.03
N MET A 327 -4.68 9.64 6.55
CA MET A 327 -4.39 9.38 5.13
C MET A 327 -5.63 9.60 4.26
N LEU A 328 -6.83 9.28 4.75
CA LEU A 328 -8.07 9.66 4.08
C LEU A 328 -8.21 11.19 4.05
N GLY A 329 -7.81 11.88 5.13
CA GLY A 329 -7.66 13.34 5.14
C GLY A 329 -6.67 13.85 4.08
N ALA A 330 -5.50 13.22 3.95
CA ALA A 330 -4.51 13.56 2.93
C ALA A 330 -5.07 13.43 1.51
N SER A 331 -5.90 12.41 1.24
CA SER A 331 -6.56 12.24 -0.06
C SER A 331 -7.49 13.41 -0.42
N LYS A 332 -8.18 14.01 0.57
CA LYS A 332 -9.03 15.21 0.37
C LYS A 332 -8.25 16.44 -0.07
N LEU A 333 -6.96 16.53 0.25
CA LEU A 333 -6.08 17.60 -0.22
C LEU A 333 -5.64 17.37 -1.67
N LEU A 334 -5.65 16.12 -2.14
CA LEU A 334 -5.18 15.74 -3.47
C LEU A 334 -6.30 15.77 -4.52
N GLY A 335 -7.52 15.37 -4.17
CA GLY A 335 -8.63 15.18 -5.10
C GLY A 335 -9.81 16.10 -4.87
N ARG A 336 -10.35 16.69 -5.94
CA ARG A 336 -11.63 17.41 -5.93
C ARG A 336 -12.78 16.44 -5.65
N LYS A 337 -12.77 15.30 -6.35
CA LYS A 337 -13.66 14.16 -6.11
C LYS A 337 -12.85 12.99 -5.57
N ASN A 338 -13.37 12.32 -4.53
CA ASN A 338 -12.68 11.22 -3.85
C ASN A 338 -13.53 9.95 -3.83
N ILE A 339 -12.93 8.84 -4.20
CA ILE A 339 -13.54 7.51 -4.10
C ILE A 339 -12.67 6.68 -3.17
N TRP A 340 -13.21 6.29 -2.01
CA TRP A 340 -12.51 5.40 -1.09
C TRP A 340 -13.10 4.01 -1.19
N ILE A 341 -12.33 3.07 -1.73
CA ILE A 341 -12.79 1.72 -2.00
C ILE A 341 -11.96 0.73 -1.18
N GLY A 342 -12.65 -0.11 -0.42
CA GLY A 342 -12.02 -1.00 0.53
C GLY A 342 -13.00 -2.00 1.13
N ASP A 343 -12.58 -2.69 2.17
CA ASP A 343 -13.43 -3.64 2.86
C ASP A 343 -13.19 -3.58 4.37
N VAL A 344 -14.11 -2.96 5.11
CA VAL A 344 -14.02 -2.80 6.57
C VAL A 344 -14.16 -4.11 7.36
N ARG A 345 -14.47 -5.22 6.69
CA ARG A 345 -14.51 -6.58 7.28
C ARG A 345 -13.24 -7.39 6.98
N GLN A 346 -12.28 -6.82 6.26
CA GLN A 346 -10.96 -7.41 6.01
C GLN A 346 -9.88 -6.78 6.91
N LEU A 347 -8.62 -6.84 6.50
CA LEU A 347 -7.49 -6.39 7.31
C LEU A 347 -7.56 -4.87 7.58
N PRO A 348 -7.49 -4.45 8.86
CA PRO A 348 -7.34 -3.05 9.23
C PRO A 348 -5.89 -2.58 8.97
N PRO A 349 -5.60 -1.28 9.16
CA PRO A 349 -4.24 -0.78 9.03
C PRO A 349 -3.30 -1.44 10.03
N VAL A 350 -2.09 -1.78 9.59
CA VAL A 350 -1.05 -2.34 10.46
C VAL A 350 -0.29 -1.19 11.12
N ILE A 351 -0.26 -1.20 12.46
CA ILE A 351 0.47 -0.25 13.28
C ILE A 351 1.48 -0.99 14.18
N THR A 352 2.51 -0.27 14.61
CA THR A 352 3.59 -0.77 15.46
C THR A 352 3.23 -0.68 16.93
N MET A 353 2.42 0.31 17.31
CA MET A 353 1.88 0.44 18.65
C MET A 353 1.12 -0.82 19.08
N ASN A 354 1.22 -1.15 20.37
CA ASN A 354 0.52 -2.27 20.98
C ASN A 354 -1.01 -2.03 20.97
N ALA A 355 -1.79 -3.04 20.57
CA ALA A 355 -3.25 -2.97 20.46
C ALA A 355 -3.93 -2.56 21.78
N ASP A 356 -3.56 -3.17 22.91
CA ASP A 356 -4.10 -2.83 24.24
C ASP A 356 -3.85 -1.37 24.62
N VAL A 357 -2.79 -0.75 24.09
CA VAL A 357 -2.50 0.68 24.32
C VAL A 357 -3.44 1.55 23.49
N VAL A 358 -3.72 1.15 22.25
CA VAL A 358 -4.65 1.85 21.35
C VAL A 358 -6.08 1.81 21.89
N GLU A 359 -6.53 0.64 22.35
CA GLU A 359 -7.86 0.45 22.94
C GLU A 359 -8.04 1.27 24.21
N ARG A 360 -7.11 1.16 25.18
CA ARG A 360 -7.20 1.89 26.45
C ARG A 360 -7.19 3.41 26.28
N ARG A 361 -6.57 3.91 25.21
CA ARG A 361 -6.54 5.34 24.87
C ARG A 361 -7.70 5.77 23.99
N GLY A 362 -8.51 4.83 23.52
CA GLY A 362 -9.64 5.08 22.63
C GLY A 362 -9.24 5.56 21.25
N THR A 363 -8.03 5.29 20.76
CA THR A 363 -7.54 5.81 19.47
C THR A 363 -7.84 4.89 18.29
N VAL A 364 -8.67 3.86 18.46
CA VAL A 364 -9.06 2.89 17.42
C VAL A 364 -9.66 3.59 16.18
N THR A 365 -10.43 4.65 16.40
CA THR A 365 -11.05 5.45 15.32
C THR A 365 -10.04 6.19 14.45
N LEU A 366 -8.87 6.54 15.00
CA LEU A 366 -7.77 7.16 14.28
C LEU A 366 -6.98 6.15 13.45
N VAL A 367 -6.94 4.90 13.94
CA VAL A 367 -6.32 3.77 13.26
C VAL A 367 -7.18 3.36 12.08
N ASP A 368 -8.39 2.87 12.31
CA ASP A 368 -9.26 2.33 11.26
C ASP A 368 -10.14 3.43 10.63
N GLY A 369 -9.52 4.23 9.77
CA GLY A 369 -10.14 5.42 9.19
C GLY A 369 -11.39 5.11 8.37
N LEU A 370 -11.34 4.10 7.49
CA LEU A 370 -12.48 3.78 6.63
C LEU A 370 -13.66 3.23 7.43
N ARG A 371 -13.41 2.36 8.41
CA ARG A 371 -14.47 1.85 9.29
C ARG A 371 -15.10 2.97 10.10
N THR A 372 -14.28 3.88 10.64
CA THR A 372 -14.75 5.04 11.38
C THR A 372 -15.70 5.88 10.53
N LEU A 373 -15.28 6.29 9.33
CA LEU A 373 -16.07 7.17 8.48
C LEU A 373 -17.33 6.49 7.92
N SER A 374 -17.25 5.20 7.60
CA SER A 374 -18.43 4.44 7.14
C SER A 374 -19.46 4.20 8.25
N ALA A 375 -19.02 3.98 9.49
CA ALA A 375 -19.91 3.74 10.64
C ALA A 375 -20.66 5.00 11.10
N CYS A 376 -20.13 6.19 10.82
CA CYS A 376 -20.75 7.46 11.22
C CYS A 376 -21.84 7.93 10.26
N GLY A 377 -21.87 7.39 9.04
CA GLY A 377 -22.81 7.80 7.99
C GLY A 377 -22.58 9.21 7.46
N SER A 378 -21.49 9.90 7.84
CA SER A 378 -21.16 11.25 7.38
C SER A 378 -20.73 11.30 5.91
N ILE A 379 -20.31 10.15 5.36
CA ILE A 379 -19.94 10.00 3.95
C ILE A 379 -20.85 8.96 3.30
N PRO A 380 -21.47 9.29 2.15
CA PRO A 380 -22.30 8.35 1.40
C PRO A 380 -21.54 7.04 1.13
N THR A 381 -22.09 5.95 1.66
CA THR A 381 -21.46 4.63 1.65
C THR A 381 -22.32 3.65 0.87
N PHE A 382 -21.72 3.01 -0.12
CA PHE A 382 -22.37 2.06 -1.01
C PHE A 382 -21.65 0.71 -1.00
N GLN A 383 -22.38 -0.39 -1.20
CA GLN A 383 -21.81 -1.73 -1.17
C GLN A 383 -22.02 -2.51 -2.47
N LEU A 384 -20.95 -3.16 -2.95
CA LEU A 384 -21.01 -4.15 -4.03
C LEU A 384 -21.59 -5.47 -3.51
N THR A 385 -22.53 -6.06 -4.24
CA THR A 385 -23.30 -7.23 -3.75
C THR A 385 -22.98 -8.55 -4.44
N GLU A 386 -22.15 -8.56 -5.49
CA GLU A 386 -21.95 -9.74 -6.33
C GLU A 386 -20.50 -10.20 -6.37
N THR A 387 -20.22 -11.43 -5.95
CA THR A 387 -18.88 -12.02 -5.99
C THR A 387 -18.73 -12.94 -7.20
N HIS A 388 -17.65 -12.74 -7.94
CA HIS A 388 -17.24 -13.56 -9.08
C HIS A 388 -16.19 -14.62 -8.69
N ARG A 389 -15.80 -14.65 -7.41
CA ARG A 389 -14.77 -15.55 -6.90
C ARG A 389 -15.36 -16.78 -6.22
N PHE A 390 -16.46 -16.62 -5.50
CA PHE A 390 -17.01 -17.66 -4.63
C PHE A 390 -18.17 -18.40 -5.26
N ALA A 391 -18.21 -19.72 -5.09
CA ALA A 391 -19.40 -20.53 -5.33
C ALA A 391 -20.54 -20.15 -4.35
N GLU A 392 -21.75 -20.61 -4.60
CA GLU A 392 -22.97 -20.21 -3.89
C GLU A 392 -22.83 -20.37 -2.37
N ARG A 393 -22.34 -21.52 -1.92
CA ARG A 393 -22.12 -21.78 -0.49
C ARG A 393 -21.08 -20.83 0.11
N SER A 394 -19.93 -20.65 -0.53
CA SER A 394 -18.86 -19.77 -0.01
C SER A 394 -19.31 -18.30 0.02
N ALA A 395 -20.09 -17.87 -0.97
CA ALA A 395 -20.70 -16.54 -0.99
C ALA A 395 -21.69 -16.37 0.18
N HIS A 396 -22.53 -17.37 0.47
CA HIS A 396 -23.45 -17.35 1.60
C HIS A 396 -22.71 -17.25 2.95
N TYR A 397 -21.73 -18.12 3.23
CA TYR A 397 -20.95 -18.05 4.48
C TYR A 397 -20.20 -16.74 4.63
N THR A 398 -19.64 -16.22 3.54
CA THR A 398 -19.00 -14.89 3.56
C THR A 398 -20.03 -13.78 3.75
N GLY A 399 -21.24 -13.95 3.21
CA GLY A 399 -22.37 -13.02 3.32
C GLY A 399 -22.79 -12.72 4.77
N LEU A 400 -22.55 -13.64 5.71
CA LEU A 400 -22.83 -13.42 7.14
C LEU A 400 -22.11 -12.18 7.70
N PHE A 401 -20.94 -11.82 7.19
CA PHE A 401 -20.20 -10.62 7.59
C PHE A 401 -20.76 -9.31 6.98
N TYR A 402 -21.68 -9.43 6.02
CA TYR A 402 -22.25 -8.35 5.22
C TYR A 402 -23.79 -8.40 5.23
N ASN A 403 -24.42 -8.84 6.33
CA ASN A 403 -25.87 -8.91 6.47
C ASN A 403 -26.56 -9.72 5.34
N ASP A 404 -25.92 -10.80 4.90
CA ASP A 404 -26.40 -11.73 3.87
C ASP A 404 -26.67 -11.10 2.49
N THR A 405 -26.04 -9.95 2.22
CA THR A 405 -26.23 -9.21 0.96
C THR A 405 -25.36 -9.71 -0.20
N LEU A 406 -24.36 -10.56 0.06
CA LEU A 406 -23.40 -11.04 -0.94
C LEU A 406 -23.93 -12.25 -1.74
N LYS A 407 -23.92 -12.16 -3.06
CA LYS A 407 -24.46 -13.17 -3.99
C LYS A 407 -23.39 -13.69 -4.94
N SER A 408 -23.39 -15.00 -5.22
CA SER A 408 -22.46 -15.60 -6.19
C SER A 408 -22.90 -15.34 -7.63
N ARG A 409 -21.92 -15.04 -8.49
CA ARG A 409 -22.05 -15.00 -9.96
C ARG A 409 -21.22 -16.07 -10.67
N VAL A 410 -20.62 -17.00 -9.92
CA VAL A 410 -19.90 -18.13 -10.50
C VAL A 410 -20.93 -19.11 -11.09
N ALA A 411 -20.79 -19.46 -12.36
CA ALA A 411 -21.70 -20.41 -13.01
C ALA A 411 -21.63 -21.78 -12.33
N LYS A 412 -22.79 -22.40 -12.03
CA LYS A 412 -22.91 -23.73 -11.40
C LYS A 412 -22.16 -24.86 -12.13
N ALA A 413 -21.78 -24.66 -13.39
CA ALA A 413 -21.13 -25.66 -14.24
C ALA A 413 -19.59 -25.70 -14.14
N GLY A 414 -18.96 -24.79 -13.38
CA GLY A 414 -17.50 -24.64 -13.38
C GLY A 414 -16.81 -25.09 -12.09
N ARG A 415 -16.36 -26.34 -12.05
CA ARG A 415 -15.30 -26.86 -11.14
C ARG A 415 -15.59 -26.80 -9.64
N SER A 416 -16.39 -27.75 -9.16
CA SER A 416 -16.04 -28.42 -7.91
C SER A 416 -16.00 -29.92 -8.19
N SER A 417 -14.86 -30.56 -7.94
CA SER A 417 -14.72 -32.02 -7.95
C SER A 417 -15.48 -32.69 -6.78
N TYR A 418 -16.12 -31.89 -5.93
CA TYR A 418 -16.88 -32.32 -4.77
C TYR A 418 -18.29 -31.74 -4.81
N PRO A 419 -19.34 -32.53 -4.53
CA PRO A 419 -20.70 -32.02 -4.42
C PRO A 419 -20.78 -30.96 -3.32
N GLU A 420 -21.47 -29.84 -3.59
CA GLU A 420 -21.78 -28.87 -2.54
C GLU A 420 -22.67 -29.56 -1.49
N MET A 421 -22.21 -29.67 -0.24
CA MET A 421 -23.11 -30.16 0.81
C MET A 421 -24.21 -29.11 1.06
N PRO A 422 -25.43 -29.54 1.39
CA PRO A 422 -26.55 -28.63 1.64
C PRO A 422 -26.21 -27.54 2.64
N ILE A 423 -26.82 -26.37 2.46
CA ILE A 423 -26.75 -25.27 3.42
C ILE A 423 -27.52 -25.74 4.67
N GLU A 424 -26.82 -26.26 5.66
CA GLU A 424 -27.40 -26.47 6.98
C GLU A 424 -27.69 -25.10 7.57
N THR A 425 -28.96 -24.75 7.65
CA THR A 425 -29.47 -23.60 8.40
C THR A 425 -29.35 -23.88 9.89
N ALA A 426 -28.12 -24.06 10.38
CA ALA A 426 -27.86 -23.88 11.78
C ALA A 426 -28.23 -22.43 12.09
N SER A 427 -29.23 -22.23 12.95
CA SER A 427 -29.49 -20.94 13.58
C SER A 427 -28.26 -20.60 14.42
N ILE A 428 -27.22 -20.07 13.77
CA ILE A 428 -26.11 -19.45 14.45
C ILE A 428 -26.70 -18.14 14.95
N SER A 429 -27.28 -18.18 16.16
CA SER A 429 -27.35 -17.01 16.99
C SER A 429 -25.91 -16.50 17.05
N ILE A 430 -25.63 -15.45 16.29
CA ILE A 430 -24.42 -14.67 16.45
C ILE A 430 -24.50 -14.23 17.91
N LEU A 431 -23.75 -14.92 18.77
CA LEU A 431 -23.42 -14.42 20.08
C LEU A 431 -22.99 -12.98 19.81
N GLN A 432 -23.73 -12.04 20.40
CA GLN A 432 -23.20 -10.72 20.72
C GLN A 432 -22.00 -10.94 21.66
N ALA A 433 -20.91 -11.48 21.11
CA ALA A 433 -19.61 -11.33 21.68
C ALA A 433 -19.31 -9.86 21.43
N GLY A 434 -19.58 -9.04 22.44
CA GLY A 434 -18.81 -7.82 22.63
C GLY A 434 -17.35 -8.24 22.52
N LEU A 435 -16.75 -7.93 21.38
CA LEU A 435 -15.32 -8.00 21.19
C LEU A 435 -14.77 -6.88 22.06
N LEU A 436 -14.53 -7.22 23.33
CA LEU A 436 -13.33 -6.80 24.04
C LEU A 436 -12.14 -7.37 23.26
N TYR A 437 -11.82 -6.70 22.18
CA TYR A 437 -10.45 -6.40 21.78
C TYR A 437 -10.51 -4.88 21.65
#